data_AF-A0A955LNB6-F1
#
_entry.id   AF-A0A955LNB6-F1
#
_cell.length_a   1.000
_cell.length_b   1.000
_cell.length_c   1.000
_cell.angle_alpha   90.00
_cell.angle_beta   90.00
_cell.angle_gamma   90.00
#
_symmetry.space_group_name_H-M   'P 1'
#
loop_
_entity.id
_entity.type
_entity.pdbx_description
1 polymer ?
#
loop_
_entity_poly.entity_id
_entity_poly.type
_entity_poly.pdbx_seq_one_letter_code
_entity_poly.pdbx_strand_id
1 'polypeptide(L)'
;MKDRTSLYIALIISGLAFLQFVVLPTIRTRTSMTVINSIMADWQSANHITPMNYWINRNKYPTLPRLVTYKMRNRQVLKKDDELSARFILTLNFEPNPSVPQNSDWLFVLKKSGGNWKVADFRLSKLHPSDIKQQAARYDAAADRAALQQMENARTANAPERQEQQNQPKQQASEVKPLRPIPMKPVETPPQDQTKRPGYRAIPAYVD
;
A
#
# COMPACT_ATOMS: atom_id res chain seq x y z
N MET A 1 -18.74 -24.62 33.22
CA MET A 1 -18.71 -24.78 31.75
C MET A 1 -17.78 -23.71 31.21
N LYS A 2 -16.73 -24.06 30.47
CA LYS A 2 -15.81 -23.06 29.89
C LYS A 2 -16.55 -22.28 28.80
N ASP A 3 -16.54 -20.95 28.89
CA ASP A 3 -17.26 -20.06 27.98
C ASP A 3 -16.76 -20.20 26.55
N ARG A 4 -17.53 -20.94 25.73
CA ARG A 4 -17.29 -21.13 24.30
C ARG A 4 -17.25 -19.78 23.55
N THR A 5 -17.89 -18.75 24.10
CA THR A 5 -17.88 -17.37 23.59
C THR A 5 -16.47 -16.82 23.41
N SER A 6 -15.56 -17.09 24.34
CA SER A 6 -14.17 -16.64 24.26
C SER A 6 -13.43 -17.24 23.05
N LEU A 7 -13.70 -18.50 22.72
CA LEU A 7 -13.10 -19.22 21.59
C LEU A 7 -13.59 -18.66 20.24
N TYR A 8 -14.88 -18.33 20.12
CA TYR A 8 -15.40 -17.69 18.91
C TYR A 8 -14.81 -16.30 18.68
N ILE A 9 -14.68 -15.49 19.73
CA ILE A 9 -14.06 -14.17 19.63
C ILE A 9 -12.60 -14.29 19.15
N ALA A 10 -11.83 -15.22 19.72
CA ALA A 10 -10.45 -15.46 19.32
C ALA A 10 -10.33 -15.89 17.85
N LEU A 11 -11.22 -16.76 17.37
CA LEU A 11 -11.26 -17.16 15.96
C LEU A 11 -11.57 -16.00 15.02
N ILE A 12 -12.52 -15.13 15.37
CA ILE A 12 -12.88 -13.97 14.56
C ILE A 12 -11.71 -13.00 14.46
N ILE A 13 -11.06 -12.67 15.59
CA ILE A 13 -9.89 -11.78 15.61
C ILE A 13 -8.74 -12.37 14.79
N SER A 14 -8.47 -13.66 14.93
CA SER A 14 -7.44 -14.37 14.15
C SER A 14 -7.75 -14.33 12.65
N GLY A 15 -9.00 -14.56 12.25
CA GLY A 15 -9.44 -14.46 10.86
C GLY A 15 -9.29 -13.05 10.28
N LEU A 16 -9.65 -12.02 11.04
CA LEU A 16 -9.45 -10.61 10.66
C LEU A 16 -7.98 -10.26 10.50
N ALA A 17 -7.12 -10.71 11.42
CA ALA A 17 -5.69 -10.53 11.33
C ALA A 17 -5.13 -11.20 10.06
N PHE A 18 -5.52 -12.44 9.78
CA PHE A 18 -5.10 -13.16 8.56
C PHE A 18 -5.51 -12.41 7.28
N LEU A 19 -6.75 -11.90 7.23
CA LEU A 19 -7.23 -11.10 6.09
C LEU A 19 -6.39 -9.84 5.89
N GLN A 20 -6.07 -9.14 6.98
CA GLN A 20 -5.34 -7.87 6.96
C GLN A 20 -3.86 -8.03 6.59
N PHE A 21 -3.20 -9.06 7.11
CA PHE A 21 -1.75 -9.23 6.98
C PHE A 21 -1.32 -10.15 5.84
N VAL A 22 -2.18 -11.07 5.39
CA VAL A 22 -1.84 -12.05 4.33
C VAL A 22 -2.60 -11.77 3.05
N VAL A 23 -3.93 -11.70 3.14
CA VAL A 23 -4.80 -11.62 1.94
C VAL A 23 -4.66 -10.26 1.25
N LEU A 24 -4.81 -9.17 2.00
CA LEU A 24 -4.77 -7.81 1.46
C LEU A 24 -3.43 -7.47 0.76
N PRO A 25 -2.25 -7.74 1.34
CA PRO A 25 -0.97 -7.53 0.65
C PRO A 25 -0.82 -8.36 -0.63
N THR A 26 -1.30 -9.61 -0.60
CA THR A 26 -1.28 -10.50 -1.77
C THR A 26 -2.16 -9.98 -2.90
N ILE A 27 -3.35 -9.46 -2.59
CA ILE A 27 -4.22 -8.85 -3.60
C ILE A 27 -3.59 -7.58 -4.18
N ARG A 28 -3.00 -6.72 -3.31
CA ARG A 28 -2.35 -5.47 -3.74
C ARG A 28 -1.18 -5.73 -4.68
N THR A 29 -0.35 -6.73 -4.39
CA THR A 29 0.77 -7.12 -5.25
C THR A 29 0.28 -7.68 -6.58
N ARG A 30 -0.70 -8.60 -6.58
CA ARG A 30 -1.29 -9.16 -7.82
C ARG A 30 -1.87 -8.08 -8.73
N THR A 31 -2.69 -7.17 -8.19
CA THR A 31 -3.33 -6.12 -8.99
C THR A 31 -2.32 -5.15 -9.62
N SER A 32 -1.25 -4.78 -8.90
CA SER A 32 -0.18 -3.97 -9.48
C SER A 32 0.60 -4.70 -10.59
N MET A 33 0.79 -6.02 -10.44
CA MET A 33 1.45 -6.87 -11.43
C MET A 33 0.63 -6.97 -12.71
N THR A 34 -0.69 -7.11 -12.59
CA THR A 34 -1.59 -7.16 -13.75
C THR A 34 -1.44 -5.92 -14.63
N VAL A 35 -1.37 -4.73 -14.03
CA VAL A 35 -1.17 -3.48 -14.79
C VAL A 35 0.16 -3.48 -15.54
N ILE A 36 1.27 -3.87 -14.89
CA ILE A 36 2.57 -3.98 -15.58
C ILE A 36 2.51 -4.97 -16.73
N ASN A 37 1.93 -6.17 -16.51
CA ASN A 37 1.82 -7.18 -17.54
C ASN A 37 0.99 -6.71 -18.73
N SER A 38 -0.11 -5.99 -18.49
CA SER A 38 -0.91 -5.38 -19.56
C SER A 38 -0.12 -4.36 -20.37
N ILE A 39 0.63 -3.45 -19.70
CA ILE A 39 1.50 -2.48 -20.39
C ILE A 39 2.54 -3.20 -21.25
N MET A 40 3.18 -4.25 -20.72
CA MET A 40 4.19 -5.00 -21.48
C MET A 40 3.56 -5.71 -22.69
N ALA A 41 2.38 -6.32 -22.53
CA ALA A 41 1.66 -6.97 -23.63
C ALA A 41 1.25 -5.98 -24.72
N ASP A 42 0.76 -4.79 -24.35
CA ASP A 42 0.44 -3.72 -25.30
C ASP A 42 1.70 -3.25 -26.06
N TRP A 43 2.81 -3.05 -25.36
CA TRP A 43 4.09 -2.70 -26.01
C TRP A 43 4.65 -3.81 -26.90
N GLN A 44 4.45 -5.08 -26.56
CA GLN A 44 4.84 -6.22 -27.42
C GLN A 44 3.98 -6.33 -28.68
N SER A 45 2.73 -5.88 -28.62
CA SER A 45 1.81 -5.85 -29.77
C SER A 45 1.92 -4.56 -30.60
N ALA A 46 2.88 -3.68 -30.29
CA ALA A 46 3.03 -2.35 -30.91
C ALA A 46 1.77 -1.46 -30.76
N ASN A 47 0.92 -1.74 -29.78
CA ASN A 47 -0.21 -0.89 -29.45
C ASN A 47 0.26 0.23 -28.51
N HIS A 48 0.42 1.44 -29.04
CA HIS A 48 0.88 2.59 -28.26
C HIS A 48 -0.25 3.41 -27.62
N ILE A 49 -1.51 3.16 -27.98
CA ILE A 49 -2.66 3.98 -27.54
C ILE A 49 -3.22 3.46 -26.22
N THR A 50 -3.53 2.16 -26.13
CA THR A 50 -4.09 1.55 -24.92
C THR A 50 -3.24 1.78 -23.67
N PRO A 51 -1.90 1.57 -23.68
CA PRO A 51 -1.12 1.63 -22.47
C PRO A 51 -1.02 3.05 -21.90
N MET A 52 -1.23 4.09 -22.71
CA MET A 52 -1.27 5.48 -22.26
C MET A 52 -2.33 5.72 -21.17
N ASN A 53 -3.40 4.92 -21.13
CA ASN A 53 -4.45 5.02 -20.11
C ASN A 53 -4.00 4.58 -18.71
N TYR A 54 -2.91 3.81 -18.61
CA TYR A 54 -2.33 3.44 -17.32
C TYR A 54 -1.51 4.57 -16.69
N TRP A 55 -1.18 5.64 -17.42
CA TRP A 55 -0.42 6.76 -16.85
C TRP A 55 -1.32 7.71 -16.06
N ILE A 56 -0.82 8.22 -14.94
CA ILE A 56 -1.47 9.32 -14.21
C ILE A 56 -1.46 10.58 -15.06
N ASN A 57 -0.30 10.90 -15.64
CA ASN A 57 -0.14 12.00 -16.58
C ASN A 57 0.18 11.43 -17.97
N ARG A 58 -0.78 11.53 -18.89
CA ARG A 58 -0.65 11.04 -20.27
C ARG A 58 0.52 11.68 -21.02
N ASN A 59 0.88 12.92 -20.70
CA ASN A 59 2.00 13.63 -21.34
C ASN A 59 3.38 13.08 -20.94
N LYS A 60 3.44 12.24 -19.89
CA LYS A 60 4.66 11.53 -19.48
C LYS A 60 4.74 10.11 -20.06
N TYR A 61 3.80 9.73 -20.93
CA TYR A 61 3.86 8.46 -21.62
C TYR A 61 5.00 8.49 -22.65
N PRO A 62 5.95 7.55 -22.60
CA PRO A 62 7.08 7.54 -23.51
C PRO A 62 6.68 6.96 -24.88
N THR A 63 7.17 7.56 -25.96
CA THR A 63 7.13 6.92 -27.28
C THR A 63 8.33 5.99 -27.40
N LEU A 64 8.08 4.69 -27.38
CA LEU A 64 9.11 3.65 -27.45
C LEU A 64 8.85 2.74 -28.67
N PRO A 65 9.89 2.13 -29.26
CA PRO A 65 9.73 1.07 -30.25
C PRO A 65 8.96 -0.11 -29.66
N ARG A 66 8.60 -1.06 -30.52
CA ARG A 66 7.97 -2.31 -30.09
C ARG A 66 8.89 -3.03 -29.10
N LEU A 67 8.29 -3.53 -28.01
CA LEU A 67 8.99 -4.35 -27.03
C LEU A 67 9.14 -5.78 -27.59
N VAL A 68 10.34 -6.33 -27.57
CA VAL A 68 10.62 -7.70 -28.01
C VAL A 68 10.48 -8.65 -26.82
N THR A 69 11.25 -8.39 -25.76
CA THR A 69 11.22 -9.18 -24.52
C THR A 69 11.38 -8.29 -23.30
N TYR A 70 10.92 -8.79 -22.15
CA TYR A 70 11.21 -8.17 -20.86
C TYR A 70 11.50 -9.21 -19.79
N LYS A 71 12.24 -8.81 -18.75
CA LYS A 71 12.52 -9.62 -17.57
C LYS A 71 12.32 -8.80 -16.31
N MET A 72 11.43 -9.24 -15.44
CA MET A 72 11.26 -8.61 -14.12
C MET A 72 12.47 -8.94 -13.23
N ARG A 73 13.12 -7.91 -12.70
CA ARG A 73 14.28 -8.02 -11.80
C ARG A 73 13.91 -7.84 -10.35
N ASN A 74 13.09 -6.84 -10.06
CA ASN A 74 12.65 -6.53 -8.71
C ASN A 74 11.22 -6.00 -8.73
N ARG A 75 10.48 -6.29 -7.66
CA ARG A 75 9.15 -5.76 -7.41
C ARG A 75 9.00 -5.48 -5.93
N GLN A 76 8.47 -4.30 -5.63
CA GLN A 76 8.22 -3.88 -4.28
C GLN A 76 6.89 -3.14 -4.19
N VAL A 77 6.10 -3.40 -3.14
CA VAL A 77 4.91 -2.60 -2.81
C VAL A 77 5.14 -1.94 -1.47
N LEU A 78 5.03 -0.62 -1.45
CA LEU A 78 5.28 0.24 -0.30
C LEU A 78 4.00 0.99 0.06
N LYS A 79 3.68 1.07 1.34
CA LYS A 79 2.67 1.99 1.87
C LYS A 79 3.38 3.14 2.59
N LYS A 80 3.14 4.38 2.19
CA LYS A 80 3.68 5.57 2.85
C LYS A 80 2.59 6.65 2.91
N ASP A 81 2.36 7.24 4.08
CA ASP A 81 1.39 8.35 4.27
C ASP A 81 -0.01 8.00 3.71
N ASP A 82 -0.47 6.78 4.00
CA ASP A 82 -1.70 6.17 3.45
C ASP A 82 -1.78 5.97 1.93
N GLU A 83 -0.76 6.40 1.18
CA GLU A 83 -0.61 6.07 -0.24
C GLU A 83 0.05 4.72 -0.45
N LEU A 84 -0.54 3.90 -1.33
CA LEU A 84 0.07 2.68 -1.83
C LEU A 84 0.84 3.00 -3.12
N SER A 85 2.13 2.63 -3.12
CA SER A 85 3.00 2.71 -4.28
C SER A 85 3.61 1.34 -4.57
N ALA A 86 3.86 1.04 -5.84
CA ALA A 86 4.55 -0.16 -6.27
C ALA A 86 5.71 0.23 -7.17
N ARG A 87 6.87 -0.39 -6.98
CA ARG A 87 8.09 -0.17 -7.75
C ARG A 87 8.44 -1.45 -8.46
N PHE A 88 8.65 -1.37 -9.76
CA PHE A 88 9.09 -2.50 -10.57
C PHE A 88 10.35 -2.11 -11.31
N ILE A 89 11.36 -2.97 -11.23
CA ILE A 89 12.57 -2.87 -12.04
C ILE A 89 12.48 -3.99 -13.07
N LEU A 90 12.45 -3.63 -14.35
CA LEU A 90 12.38 -4.57 -15.46
C LEU A 90 13.54 -4.31 -16.42
N THR A 91 14.21 -5.37 -16.86
CA THR A 91 15.09 -5.29 -18.03
C THR A 91 14.21 -5.33 -19.27
N LEU A 92 14.27 -4.29 -20.11
CA LEU A 92 13.44 -4.18 -21.32
C LEU A 92 14.32 -4.25 -22.58
N ASN A 93 13.89 -5.04 -23.56
CA ASN A 93 14.53 -5.18 -24.87
C ASN A 93 13.55 -4.75 -25.95
N PHE A 94 13.88 -3.66 -26.63
CA PHE A 94 13.07 -3.09 -27.68
C PHE A 94 13.62 -3.50 -29.05
N GLU A 95 12.84 -3.33 -30.10
CA GLU A 95 13.40 -3.40 -31.46
C GLU A 95 14.56 -2.41 -31.63
N PRO A 96 15.53 -2.70 -32.52
CA PRO A 96 16.70 -1.86 -32.72
C PRO A 96 16.31 -0.40 -32.98
N ASN A 97 16.73 0.49 -32.08
CA ASN A 97 16.53 1.93 -32.20
C ASN A 97 17.72 2.63 -31.53
N PRO A 98 18.44 3.52 -32.23
CA PRO A 98 19.63 4.18 -31.70
C PRO A 98 19.35 5.09 -30.49
N SER A 99 18.11 5.54 -30.33
CA SER A 99 17.69 6.45 -29.25
C SER A 99 17.24 5.72 -27.99
N VAL A 100 17.08 4.40 -28.02
CA VAL A 100 16.56 3.61 -26.90
C VAL A 100 17.60 2.59 -26.44
N PRO A 101 18.07 2.68 -25.18
CA PRO A 101 19.08 1.76 -24.69
C PRO A 101 18.52 0.35 -24.59
N GLN A 102 19.27 -0.60 -25.17
CA GLN A 102 18.95 -2.02 -25.21
C GLN A 102 19.38 -2.71 -23.91
N ASN A 103 18.72 -3.82 -23.54
CA ASN A 103 19.06 -4.64 -22.36
C ASN A 103 19.26 -3.84 -21.07
N SER A 104 18.56 -2.72 -20.94
CA SER A 104 18.70 -1.80 -19.83
C SER A 104 17.58 -1.99 -18.82
N ASP A 105 17.87 -1.72 -17.56
CA ASP A 105 16.89 -1.78 -16.49
C ASP A 105 16.08 -0.48 -16.44
N TRP A 106 14.76 -0.62 -16.38
CA TRP A 106 13.80 0.46 -16.30
C TRP A 106 13.02 0.37 -15.00
N LEU A 107 12.84 1.51 -14.35
CA LEU A 107 12.05 1.65 -13.15
C LEU A 107 10.65 2.16 -13.52
N PHE A 108 9.65 1.38 -13.12
CA PHE A 108 8.25 1.81 -13.08
C PHE A 108 7.86 2.10 -11.64
N VAL A 109 7.29 3.29 -11.42
CA VAL A 109 6.64 3.62 -10.15
C VAL A 109 5.14 3.73 -10.41
N LEU A 110 4.40 2.81 -9.82
CA LEU A 110 2.95 2.80 -9.83
C LEU A 110 2.44 3.40 -8.52
N LYS A 111 1.34 4.15 -8.59
CA LYS A 111 0.57 4.60 -7.43
C LYS A 111 -0.86 4.14 -7.54
N LYS A 112 -1.50 3.86 -6.41
CA LYS A 112 -2.93 3.55 -6.36
C LYS A 112 -3.73 4.86 -6.37
N SER A 113 -4.56 5.06 -7.38
CA SER A 113 -5.39 6.26 -7.58
C SER A 113 -6.81 5.85 -7.95
N GLY A 114 -7.81 6.25 -7.17
CA GLY A 114 -9.22 5.94 -7.45
C GLY A 114 -9.51 4.44 -7.56
N GLY A 115 -8.87 3.62 -6.72
CA GLY A 115 -9.01 2.16 -6.73
C GLY A 115 -8.10 1.41 -7.72
N ASN A 116 -7.64 2.08 -8.77
CA ASN A 116 -6.80 1.50 -9.82
C ASN A 116 -5.32 1.83 -9.63
N TRP A 117 -4.44 0.97 -10.15
CA TRP A 117 -3.01 1.27 -10.21
C TRP A 117 -2.69 2.04 -11.49
N LYS A 118 -1.91 3.12 -11.35
CA LYS A 118 -1.46 3.93 -12.48
C LYS A 118 0.03 4.22 -12.39
N VAL A 119 0.69 4.31 -13.54
CA VAL A 119 2.10 4.70 -13.67
C VAL A 119 2.23 6.19 -13.32
N ALA A 120 2.92 6.46 -12.22
CA ALA A 120 3.27 7.80 -11.79
C ALA A 120 4.60 8.25 -12.43
N ASP A 121 5.51 7.30 -12.66
CA ASP A 121 6.85 7.57 -13.15
C ASP A 121 7.43 6.38 -13.91
N PHE A 122 8.20 6.67 -14.95
CA PHE A 122 8.88 5.70 -15.80
C PHE A 122 10.22 6.27 -16.27
N ARG A 123 11.32 5.59 -15.96
CA ARG A 123 12.68 6.06 -16.27
C ARG A 123 13.69 4.93 -16.29
N LEU A 124 14.85 5.18 -16.88
CA LEU A 124 16.00 4.29 -16.73
C LEU A 124 16.39 4.17 -15.27
N SER A 125 16.56 2.92 -14.83
CA SER A 125 17.05 2.62 -13.50
C SER A 125 18.54 2.96 -13.44
N LYS A 126 18.91 3.89 -12.56
CA LYS A 126 20.31 4.13 -12.20
C LYS A 126 20.84 3.12 -11.18
N LEU A 127 19.97 2.23 -10.68
CA LEU A 127 20.41 1.23 -9.71
C LEU A 127 21.34 0.23 -10.39
N HIS A 128 22.55 0.15 -9.86
CA HIS A 128 23.47 -0.90 -10.26
C HIS A 128 22.91 -2.25 -9.77
N PRO A 129 23.10 -3.37 -10.51
CA PRO A 129 22.59 -4.68 -10.10
C PRO A 129 23.04 -5.13 -8.69
N SER A 130 24.20 -4.66 -8.23
CA SER A 130 24.69 -4.88 -6.86
C SER A 130 23.80 -4.23 -5.81
N ASP A 131 23.28 -3.04 -6.09
CA ASP A 131 22.48 -2.27 -5.15
C ASP A 131 21.11 -2.90 -4.98
N ILE A 132 20.56 -3.51 -6.04
CA ILE A 132 19.31 -4.27 -5.99
C ILE A 132 19.45 -5.46 -5.03
N LYS A 133 20.55 -6.20 -5.10
CA LYS A 133 20.83 -7.33 -4.18
C LYS A 133 21.01 -6.85 -2.74
N GLN A 134 21.77 -5.79 -2.53
CA GLN A 134 21.96 -5.22 -1.19
C GLN A 134 20.65 -4.68 -0.61
N GLN A 135 19.81 -4.06 -1.44
CA GLN A 135 18.53 -3.53 -1.01
C GLN A 135 17.57 -4.66 -0.66
N ALA A 136 17.51 -5.74 -1.45
CA ALA A 136 16.77 -6.94 -1.10
C ALA A 136 17.25 -7.54 0.25
N ALA A 137 18.57 -7.72 0.43
CA ALA A 137 19.14 -8.23 1.67
C ALA A 137 18.84 -7.34 2.89
N ARG A 138 18.81 -6.01 2.71
CA ARG A 138 18.42 -5.06 3.76
C ARG A 138 16.94 -5.19 4.13
N TYR A 139 16.06 -5.49 3.16
CA TYR A 139 14.65 -5.73 3.43
C TYR A 139 14.43 -7.03 4.21
N ASP A 140 15.11 -8.10 3.81
CA ASP A 140 15.04 -9.38 4.52
C ASP A 140 15.53 -9.21 5.98
N ALA A 141 16.67 -8.55 6.16
CA ALA A 141 17.21 -8.25 7.49
C ALA A 141 16.29 -7.32 8.32
N ALA A 142 15.57 -6.39 7.70
CA ALA A 142 14.62 -5.53 8.39
C ALA A 142 13.36 -6.28 8.84
N ALA A 143 12.88 -7.22 8.02
CA ALA A 143 11.77 -8.10 8.38
C ALA A 143 12.15 -9.00 9.57
N ASP A 144 13.35 -9.57 9.56
CA ASP A 144 13.86 -10.40 10.66
C ASP A 144 14.00 -9.60 11.96
N ARG A 145 14.51 -8.37 11.88
CA ARG A 145 14.59 -7.47 13.06
C ARG A 145 13.21 -7.12 13.59
N ALA A 146 12.24 -6.85 12.72
CA ALA A 146 10.87 -6.57 13.13
C ALA A 146 10.22 -7.78 13.84
N ALA A 147 10.47 -8.99 13.33
CA ALA A 147 9.99 -10.22 13.96
C ALA A 147 10.63 -10.46 15.34
N LEU A 148 11.96 -10.27 15.45
CA LEU A 148 12.68 -10.37 16.73
C LEU A 148 12.15 -9.36 17.75
N GLN A 149 11.93 -8.12 17.33
CA GLN A 149 11.41 -7.08 18.22
C GLN A 149 9.97 -7.37 18.67
N GLN A 150 9.13 -7.96 17.82
CA GLN A 150 7.81 -8.45 18.23
C GLN A 150 7.90 -9.58 19.25
N MET A 151 8.84 -10.53 19.08
CA MET A 151 9.07 -11.60 20.07
C MET A 151 9.55 -11.05 21.40
N GLU A 152 10.45 -10.06 21.37
CA GLU A 152 10.96 -9.41 22.59
C GLU A 152 9.85 -8.65 23.32
N ASN A 153 9.03 -7.89 22.60
CA ASN A 153 7.85 -7.21 23.15
C ASN A 153 6.82 -8.19 23.72
N ALA A 154 6.61 -9.35 23.07
CA ALA A 154 5.72 -10.39 23.58
C ALA A 154 6.27 -11.07 24.84
N ARG A 155 7.61 -11.16 24.98
CA ARG A 155 8.26 -11.66 26.20
C ARG A 155 8.12 -10.68 27.35
N THR A 156 8.34 -9.38 27.12
CA THR A 156 8.19 -8.36 28.16
C THR A 156 6.74 -8.13 28.59
N ALA A 157 5.78 -8.23 27.67
CA ALA A 157 4.35 -8.16 28.00
C ALA A 157 3.84 -9.33 28.87
N ASN A 158 4.53 -10.48 28.84
CA ASN A 158 4.22 -11.64 29.69
C ASN A 158 5.20 -11.80 30.86
N ALA A 159 6.16 -10.89 31.02
CA ALA A 159 7.06 -10.84 32.17
C ALA A 159 6.25 -10.28 33.36
N PRO A 160 5.95 -11.12 34.36
CA PRO A 160 4.67 -11.05 35.07
C PRO A 160 4.61 -10.01 36.19
N GLU A 161 3.39 -9.51 36.41
CA GLU A 161 2.82 -8.99 37.67
C GLU A 161 2.89 -10.00 38.86
N ARG A 162 3.85 -10.93 38.88
CA ARG A 162 4.00 -11.94 39.93
C ARG A 162 4.53 -11.39 41.26
N GLN A 163 4.74 -10.09 41.41
CA GLN A 163 5.28 -9.51 42.64
C GLN A 163 4.29 -8.71 43.51
N GLU A 164 3.06 -8.42 43.07
CA GLU A 164 2.15 -7.57 43.89
C GLU A 164 0.92 -8.27 44.48
N GLN A 165 0.77 -9.59 44.35
CA GLN A 165 -0.35 -10.31 44.97
C GLN A 165 -0.14 -10.74 46.44
N GLN A 166 0.89 -10.23 47.14
CA GLN A 166 1.17 -10.64 48.52
C GLN A 166 0.93 -9.59 49.60
N ASN A 167 0.51 -8.35 49.30
CA ASN A 167 0.16 -7.38 50.34
C ASN A 167 -0.96 -6.42 49.89
N GLN A 168 -2.22 -6.84 49.97
CA GLN A 168 -3.32 -5.88 50.11
C GLN A 168 -4.21 -6.24 51.32
N PRO A 169 -4.20 -5.41 52.38
CA PRO A 169 -5.15 -5.53 53.47
C PRO A 169 -6.55 -5.09 52.99
N LYS A 170 -7.56 -5.86 53.39
CA LYS A 170 -8.99 -5.52 53.27
C LYS A 170 -9.23 -4.11 53.83
N GLN A 171 -9.64 -3.17 52.98
CA GLN A 171 -10.22 -1.91 53.43
C GLN A 171 -11.66 -1.76 52.96
N GLN A 172 -12.41 -1.19 53.89
CA GLN A 172 -13.86 -1.17 54.02
C GLN A 172 -14.55 -0.31 52.95
N ALA A 173 -15.79 -0.71 52.70
CA ALA A 173 -16.81 0.04 52.01
C ALA A 173 -16.87 1.50 52.47
N SER A 174 -16.75 2.43 51.52
CA SER A 174 -17.11 3.83 51.69
C SER A 174 -18.13 4.22 50.63
N GLU A 175 -19.37 4.38 51.12
CA GLU A 175 -20.32 5.45 50.84
C GLU A 175 -20.51 5.91 49.39
N VAL A 176 -21.65 5.49 48.84
CA VAL A 176 -22.21 5.92 47.55
C VAL A 176 -22.63 7.38 47.63
N LYS A 177 -21.88 8.27 46.96
CA LYS A 177 -22.23 9.68 46.77
C LYS A 177 -23.21 9.81 45.59
N PRO A 178 -24.38 10.46 45.74
CA PRO A 178 -25.35 10.60 44.65
C PRO A 178 -24.82 11.49 43.52
N LEU A 179 -25.03 11.05 42.27
CA LEU A 179 -24.71 11.78 41.05
C LEU A 179 -25.52 13.07 40.94
N ARG A 180 -24.85 14.19 40.69
CA ARG A 180 -25.49 15.43 40.26
C ARG A 180 -25.89 15.34 38.78
N PRO A 181 -27.03 15.92 38.39
CA PRO A 181 -27.45 15.98 36.99
C PRO A 181 -26.53 16.87 36.16
N ILE A 182 -26.20 16.40 34.95
CA ILE A 182 -25.38 17.09 33.97
C ILE A 182 -26.29 18.05 33.18
N PRO A 183 -26.00 19.36 33.11
CA PRO A 183 -26.76 20.28 32.26
C PRO A 183 -26.48 19.97 30.78
N MET A 184 -27.55 19.68 30.02
CA MET A 184 -27.49 19.55 28.57
C MET A 184 -27.10 20.90 27.95
N LYS A 185 -26.02 20.92 27.16
CA LYS A 185 -25.70 22.06 26.31
C LYS A 185 -26.69 22.11 25.12
N PRO A 186 -27.09 23.31 24.67
CA PRO A 186 -27.89 23.47 23.46
C PRO A 186 -27.16 22.90 22.25
N VAL A 187 -27.88 22.15 21.43
CA VAL A 187 -27.42 21.65 20.14
C VAL A 187 -27.35 22.83 19.18
N GLU A 188 -26.13 23.28 18.85
CA GLU A 188 -25.91 24.23 17.77
C GLU A 188 -26.11 23.51 16.43
N THR A 189 -27.10 23.98 15.67
CA THR A 189 -27.37 23.57 14.30
C THR A 189 -26.21 24.00 13.40
N PRO A 190 -25.61 23.10 12.58
CA PRO A 190 -24.56 23.50 11.66
C PRO A 190 -25.12 24.40 10.54
N PRO A 191 -24.36 25.43 10.11
CA PRO A 191 -24.73 26.28 8.99
C PRO A 191 -24.71 25.48 7.69
N GLN A 192 -25.75 25.68 6.88
CA GLN A 192 -25.81 25.16 5.50
C GLN A 192 -24.70 25.80 4.67
N ASP A 193 -23.68 25.01 4.32
CA ASP A 193 -22.64 25.45 3.40
C ASP A 193 -23.11 25.27 1.95
N GLN A 194 -23.47 26.39 1.34
CA GLN A 194 -23.76 26.52 -0.10
C GLN A 194 -22.44 26.64 -0.87
N THR A 195 -21.69 25.56 -1.00
CA THR A 195 -20.57 25.55 -1.97
C THR A 195 -21.09 25.30 -3.38
N LYS A 196 -21.24 26.42 -4.08
CA LYS A 196 -21.19 26.62 -5.53
C LYS A 196 -20.49 25.50 -6.30
N ARG A 197 -21.23 24.94 -7.26
CA ARG A 197 -20.68 24.13 -8.37
C ARG A 197 -19.80 25.00 -9.26
N PRO A 198 -18.53 24.65 -9.55
CA PRO A 198 -17.82 25.22 -10.68
C PRO A 198 -18.31 24.54 -11.97
N GLY A 199 -18.68 25.36 -12.94
CA GLY A 199 -19.21 24.95 -14.24
C GLY A 199 -18.19 24.16 -15.07
N TYR A 200 -18.69 23.12 -15.74
CA TYR A 200 -17.97 22.45 -16.80
C TYR A 200 -17.98 23.35 -18.05
N ARG A 201 -16.79 23.78 -18.48
CA ARG A 201 -16.57 24.41 -19.78
C ARG A 201 -16.26 23.29 -20.79
N ALA A 202 -17.11 23.16 -21.80
CA ALA A 202 -16.85 22.30 -22.95
C ALA A 202 -15.62 22.82 -23.73
N ILE A 203 -14.77 21.91 -24.19
CA ILE A 203 -13.68 22.21 -25.13
C ILE A 203 -14.09 21.61 -26.48
N PRO A 204 -13.99 22.36 -27.59
CA PRO A 204 -14.41 21.90 -28.91
C PRO A 204 -13.47 20.83 -29.47
N ALA A 205 -14.07 19.94 -30.27
CA ALA A 205 -13.40 18.98 -31.13
C ALA A 205 -12.50 19.72 -32.13
N TYR A 206 -11.28 19.22 -32.31
CA TYR A 206 -10.47 19.55 -33.47
C TYR A 206 -10.58 18.43 -34.49
N VAL A 207 -10.97 18.87 -35.69
CA VAL A 207 -10.91 18.19 -36.97
C VAL A 207 -9.50 18.40 -37.52
N ASP A 208 -8.83 17.31 -37.88
CA ASP A 208 -8.17 17.07 -39.17
C ASP A 208 -7.54 15.66 -39.16
#